data_AF-A0A0X3XI25-F1
#
_entry.id   AF-A0A0X3XI25-F1
#
_cell.length_a   1.000
_cell.length_b   1.000
_cell.length_c   1.000
_cell.angle_alpha   90.00
_cell.angle_beta   90.00
_cell.angle_gamma   90.00
#
_symmetry.space_group_name_H-M   'P 1'
#
loop_
_entity.id
_entity.type
_entity.pdbx_description
1 polymer ?
#
loop_
_entity_poly.entity_id
_entity_poly.type
_entity_poly.pdbx_seq_one_letter_code
_entity_poly.pdbx_strand_id
1 'polypeptide(L)'
;MPSAMIPASPRGTTVGGIMSFGYKTSWLAVRDAGPEEVADALGLRHRRSMDWTSGTELAYRQGVFVARPVPGWTLTHGRIHLTRETDATRPDFPAWLRRLAARVGDLQYFGTDRIVDHHAWAGSTPVS
;
A
#
# COMPACT_ATOMS: atom_id res chain seq x y z
N MET A 1 -0.79 10.42 -13.49
CA MET A 1 0.00 10.60 -12.26
C MET A 1 -0.72 9.87 -11.12
N PRO A 2 -0.05 9.07 -10.28
CA PRO A 2 -0.73 8.32 -9.22
C PRO A 2 -1.20 9.26 -8.07
N SER A 3 -2.42 9.04 -7.59
CA SER A 3 -3.06 9.79 -6.50
C SER A 3 -3.20 8.92 -5.26
N ALA A 4 -3.03 9.51 -4.08
CA ALA A 4 -3.25 8.88 -2.79
C ALA A 4 -4.67 9.16 -2.28
N MET A 5 -5.29 8.15 -1.71
CA MET A 5 -6.47 8.30 -0.86
C MET A 5 -6.10 7.97 0.57
N ILE A 6 -6.45 8.83 1.52
CA ILE A 6 -6.05 8.75 2.94
C ILE A 6 -7.32 8.74 3.80
N PRO A 7 -7.38 8.04 4.94
CA PRO A 7 -8.56 8.03 5.80
C PRO A 7 -8.97 9.44 6.26
N ALA A 8 -10.28 9.70 6.31
CA ALA A 8 -10.83 10.84 7.04
C ALA A 8 -10.65 10.65 8.56
N SER A 9 -10.44 11.77 9.29
CA SER A 9 -10.37 11.75 10.75
C SER A 9 -11.60 11.05 11.35
N PRO A 10 -11.43 10.08 12.27
CA PRO A 10 -12.55 9.32 12.78
C PRO A 10 -13.38 10.19 13.72
N ARG A 11 -14.64 10.44 13.36
CA ARG A 11 -15.70 10.65 14.35
C ARG A 11 -16.64 9.46 14.25
N GLY A 12 -16.70 8.65 15.31
CA GLY A 12 -17.70 7.60 15.48
C GLY A 12 -17.37 6.29 14.75
N THR A 13 -17.18 5.23 15.54
CA THR A 13 -16.98 3.85 15.11
C THR A 13 -18.27 3.29 14.50
N THR A 14 -18.29 3.07 13.18
CA THR A 14 -19.17 2.08 12.55
C THR A 14 -18.27 1.05 11.90
N VAL A 15 -18.25 -0.17 12.44
CA VAL A 15 -17.58 -1.32 11.81
C VAL A 15 -18.42 -1.74 10.60
N GLY A 16 -18.24 -1.01 9.49
CA GLY A 16 -18.74 -1.38 8.17
C GLY A 16 -17.89 -2.54 7.63
N GLY A 17 -18.56 -3.55 7.08
CA GLY A 17 -18.01 -4.86 6.73
C GLY A 17 -16.65 -4.84 6.04
N ILE A 18 -15.77 -5.73 6.52
CA ILE A 18 -14.48 -6.08 5.93
C ILE A 18 -14.68 -6.57 4.49
N MET A 19 -14.48 -5.69 3.50
CA MET A 19 -14.35 -6.08 2.10
C MET A 19 -13.01 -6.80 1.88
N SER A 20 -13.05 -7.96 1.25
CA SER A 20 -11.85 -8.72 0.89
C SER A 20 -11.07 -8.06 -0.25
N PHE A 21 -9.76 -8.34 -0.34
CA PHE A 21 -8.97 -7.91 -1.48
C PHE A 21 -9.34 -8.74 -2.73
N GLY A 22 -9.70 -8.08 -3.84
CA GLY A 22 -10.19 -8.72 -5.07
C GLY A 22 -9.06 -9.26 -5.98
N TYR A 23 -9.44 -9.79 -7.15
CA TYR A 23 -8.49 -10.26 -8.18
C TYR A 23 -7.68 -9.10 -8.79
N LYS A 24 -6.40 -9.38 -9.13
CA LYS A 24 -5.45 -8.41 -9.73
C LYS A 24 -5.11 -7.24 -8.82
N THR A 25 -4.65 -7.54 -7.63
CA THR A 25 -4.37 -6.53 -6.62
C THR A 25 -2.95 -6.72 -6.13
N SER A 26 -2.21 -5.62 -6.00
CA SER A 26 -1.00 -5.59 -5.20
C SER A 26 -1.26 -4.80 -3.93
N TRP A 27 -0.66 -5.25 -2.83
CA TRP A 27 -0.71 -4.55 -1.56
C TRP A 27 0.66 -4.53 -0.88
N LEU A 28 0.87 -3.49 -0.09
CA LEU A 28 1.97 -3.38 0.86
C LEU A 28 1.40 -3.27 2.26
N ALA A 29 2.04 -3.95 3.22
CA ALA A 29 1.86 -3.70 4.64
C ALA A 29 3.17 -3.15 5.18
N VAL A 30 3.12 -1.96 5.77
CA VAL A 30 4.27 -1.29 6.38
C VAL A 30 4.06 -1.22 7.88
N ARG A 31 5.06 -1.68 8.64
CA ARG A 31 5.00 -1.68 10.10
C ARG A 31 5.38 -0.29 10.63
N ASP A 32 4.63 0.18 11.63
CA ASP A 32 4.89 1.39 12.43
C ASP A 32 4.97 2.75 11.69
N ALA A 33 4.91 2.78 10.35
CA ALA A 33 4.85 4.01 9.55
C ALA A 33 3.42 4.56 9.41
N GLY A 34 3.25 5.88 9.32
CA GLY A 34 1.93 6.55 9.15
C GLY A 34 1.40 6.52 7.71
N PRO A 35 0.08 6.68 7.48
CA PRO A 35 -0.47 6.78 6.11
C PRO A 35 0.17 7.88 5.24
N GLU A 36 0.43 9.06 5.82
CA GLU A 36 1.06 10.18 5.12
C GLU A 36 2.52 9.86 4.72
N GLU A 37 3.28 9.28 5.66
CA GLU A 37 4.67 8.86 5.49
C GLU A 37 4.81 7.78 4.40
N VAL A 38 3.95 6.77 4.45
CA VAL A 38 3.91 5.72 3.42
C VAL A 38 3.52 6.31 2.06
N ALA A 39 2.57 7.23 2.01
CA ALA A 39 2.22 7.93 0.78
C ALA A 39 3.40 8.77 0.23
N ASP A 40 4.19 9.40 1.09
CA ASP A 40 5.39 10.16 0.69
C ASP A 40 6.50 9.23 0.17
N ALA A 41 6.66 8.07 0.80
CA ALA A 41 7.59 7.05 0.39
C ALA A 41 7.27 6.49 -1.01
N LEU A 42 6.00 6.28 -1.28
CA LEU A 42 5.47 5.86 -2.59
C LEU A 42 5.40 7.00 -3.63
N GLY A 43 5.73 8.23 -3.25
CA GLY A 43 5.71 9.39 -4.16
C GLY A 43 4.30 9.83 -4.57
N LEU A 44 3.28 9.54 -3.76
CA LEU A 44 1.89 9.88 -4.06
C LEU A 44 1.61 11.35 -3.73
N ARG A 45 1.37 12.18 -4.76
CA ARG A 45 1.31 13.64 -4.63
C ARG A 45 -0.10 14.21 -4.44
N HIS A 46 -1.10 13.60 -5.06
CA HIS A 46 -2.49 14.10 -4.99
C HIS A 46 -3.25 13.32 -3.92
N ARG A 47 -3.34 13.89 -2.71
CA ARG A 47 -3.95 13.26 -1.54
C ARG A 47 -5.42 13.66 -1.41
N ARG A 48 -6.31 12.68 -1.23
CA ARG A 48 -7.74 12.92 -0.96
C ARG A 48 -8.19 12.11 0.24
N SER A 49 -8.87 12.78 1.18
CA SER A 49 -9.47 12.10 2.32
C SER A 49 -10.69 11.28 1.91
N MET A 50 -10.80 10.04 2.40
CA MET A 50 -11.90 9.11 2.12
C MET A 50 -12.21 8.19 3.31
N ASP A 51 -13.44 7.68 3.36
CA ASP A 51 -13.74 6.50 4.17
C ASP A 51 -13.15 5.22 3.55
N TRP A 52 -13.09 4.15 4.34
CA TRP A 52 -12.50 2.87 3.94
C TRP A 52 -13.16 2.25 2.71
N THR A 53 -14.49 2.24 2.67
CA THR A 53 -15.25 1.59 1.61
C THR A 53 -15.05 2.34 0.29
N SER A 54 -15.27 3.66 0.30
CA SER A 54 -15.09 4.51 -0.88
C SER A 54 -13.65 4.51 -1.40
N GLY A 55 -12.67 4.57 -0.48
CA GLY A 55 -11.25 4.53 -0.83
C GLY A 55 -10.85 3.20 -1.46
N THR A 56 -11.33 2.10 -0.89
CA THR A 56 -11.08 0.75 -1.40
C THR A 56 -11.66 0.57 -2.80
N GLU A 57 -12.94 0.91 -2.98
CA GLU A 57 -13.59 0.80 -4.28
C GLU A 57 -12.89 1.65 -5.34
N LEU A 58 -12.46 2.87 -4.97
CA LEU A 58 -11.77 3.71 -5.93
C LEU A 58 -10.39 3.17 -6.25
N ALA A 59 -9.63 2.62 -5.29
CA ALA A 59 -8.30 2.05 -5.54
C ALA A 59 -8.32 0.87 -6.54
N TYR A 60 -9.43 0.12 -6.60
CA TYR A 60 -9.64 -0.87 -7.67
C TYR A 60 -9.85 -0.27 -9.06
N ARG A 61 -10.27 0.98 -9.13
CA ARG A 61 -10.48 1.71 -10.38
C ARG A 61 -9.25 2.54 -10.76
N GLN A 62 -8.67 3.25 -9.79
CA GLN A 62 -7.55 4.17 -9.96
C GLN A 62 -6.91 4.58 -8.62
N GLY A 63 -5.61 4.87 -8.67
CA GLY A 63 -4.85 5.38 -7.52
C GLY A 63 -4.52 4.31 -6.49
N VAL A 64 -4.05 4.77 -5.33
CA VAL A 64 -3.66 3.93 -4.21
C VAL A 64 -4.40 4.39 -2.97
N PHE A 65 -5.04 3.47 -2.26
CA PHE A 65 -5.57 3.74 -0.94
C PHE A 65 -4.53 3.38 0.11
N VAL A 66 -4.29 4.28 1.05
CA VAL A 66 -3.33 4.13 2.15
C VAL A 66 -4.06 4.36 3.46
N ALA A 67 -4.10 3.36 4.32
CA ALA A 67 -4.86 3.42 5.56
C ALA A 67 -4.24 2.54 6.65
N ARG A 68 -4.61 2.78 7.91
CA ARG A 68 -4.19 2.00 9.07
C ARG A 68 -5.38 1.26 9.68
N PRO A 69 -5.87 0.18 9.04
CA PRO A 69 -7.00 -0.58 9.56
C PRO A 69 -6.61 -1.49 10.73
N VAL A 70 -5.32 -1.80 10.86
CA VAL A 70 -4.77 -2.69 11.89
C VAL A 70 -3.77 -1.90 12.74
N PRO A 71 -3.80 -2.01 14.08
CA PRO A 71 -2.82 -1.36 14.95
C PRO A 71 -1.38 -1.73 14.56
N GLY A 72 -0.51 -0.72 14.46
CA GLY A 72 0.90 -0.90 14.09
C GLY A 72 1.16 -1.20 12.60
N TRP A 73 0.13 -1.25 11.75
CA TRP A 73 0.28 -1.57 10.33
C TRP A 73 -0.46 -0.60 9.42
N THR A 74 0.27 0.04 8.53
CA THR A 74 -0.31 0.80 7.43
C THR A 74 -0.37 -0.07 6.19
N LEU A 75 -1.58 -0.26 5.67
CA LEU A 75 -1.84 -0.98 4.44
C LEU A 75 -1.95 -0.01 3.27
N THR A 76 -1.36 -0.40 2.15
CA THR A 76 -1.58 0.25 0.85
C THR A 76 -2.05 -0.77 -0.15
N HIS A 77 -3.01 -0.40 -0.99
CA HIS A 77 -3.44 -1.28 -2.07
C HIS A 77 -3.99 -0.49 -3.26
N GLY A 78 -3.98 -1.14 -4.42
CA GLY A 78 -4.46 -0.60 -5.69
C GLY A 78 -4.56 -1.71 -6.74
N ARG A 79 -5.07 -1.37 -7.92
CA ARG A 79 -5.25 -2.34 -9.01
C ARG A 79 -3.93 -2.63 -9.74
N ILE A 80 -3.56 -3.91 -9.79
CA ILE A 80 -2.39 -4.53 -10.46
C ILE A 80 -1.06 -3.99 -9.94
N HIS A 81 -0.79 -2.69 -10.10
CA HIS A 81 0.41 -2.02 -9.64
C HIS A 81 0.02 -0.78 -8.82
N LEU A 82 0.60 -0.60 -7.64
CA LEU A 82 0.45 0.60 -6.82
C LEU A 82 0.96 1.85 -7.57
N THR A 83 2.08 1.72 -8.27
CA THR A 83 2.63 2.73 -9.19
C THR A 83 3.22 2.03 -10.41
N ARG A 84 3.57 2.79 -11.47
CA ARG A 84 4.25 2.21 -12.65
C ARG A 84 5.56 1.48 -12.30
N GLU A 85 6.21 1.88 -11.21
CA GLU A 85 7.48 1.32 -10.72
C GLU A 85 7.27 0.06 -9.88
N THR A 86 6.04 -0.26 -9.47
CA THR A 86 5.72 -1.40 -8.60
C THR A 86 5.31 -2.65 -9.39
N ASP A 87 5.70 -2.74 -10.65
CA ASP A 87 5.53 -3.95 -11.44
C ASP A 87 6.62 -4.96 -11.06
N ALA A 88 6.19 -6.03 -10.37
CA ALA A 88 7.06 -7.07 -9.85
C ALA A 88 7.80 -7.86 -10.95
N THR A 89 7.33 -7.79 -12.20
CA THR A 89 8.00 -8.43 -13.34
C THR A 89 9.22 -7.65 -13.82
N ARG A 90 9.37 -6.39 -13.40
CA ARG A 90 10.48 -5.55 -13.83
C ARG A 90 11.79 -5.93 -13.11
N PRO A 91 12.93 -5.93 -13.82
CA PRO A 91 14.24 -6.19 -13.20
C PRO A 91 14.63 -5.23 -12.07
N ASP A 92 14.10 -4.00 -12.08
CA ASP A 92 14.36 -2.97 -11.08
C ASP A 92 13.52 -3.10 -9.80
N PHE A 93 12.51 -4.00 -9.79
CA PHE A 93 11.60 -4.18 -8.66
C PHE A 93 12.31 -4.50 -7.34
N PRO A 94 13.26 -5.45 -7.26
CA PRO A 94 13.96 -5.74 -6.00
C PRO A 94 14.78 -4.55 -5.49
N ALA A 95 15.34 -3.74 -6.39
CA ALA A 95 16.07 -2.53 -6.00
C ALA A 95 15.11 -1.43 -5.50
N TRP A 96 13.96 -1.28 -6.15
CA TRP A 96 12.90 -0.38 -5.72
C TRP A 96 12.36 -0.77 -4.33
N LEU A 97 12.05 -2.06 -4.11
CA LEU A 97 11.52 -2.55 -2.84
C LEU A 97 12.50 -2.32 -1.69
N ARG A 98 13.80 -2.53 -1.92
CA ARG A 98 14.85 -2.23 -0.93
C ARG A 98 14.95 -0.75 -0.60
N ARG A 99 14.87 0.14 -1.60
CA ARG A 99 14.84 1.59 -1.37
C ARG A 99 13.60 2.02 -0.59
N LEU A 100 12.47 1.37 -0.85
CA LEU A 100 11.24 1.62 -0.10
C LEU A 100 11.40 1.19 1.35
N ALA A 101 11.85 -0.05 1.61
CA ALA A 101 12.09 -0.56 2.96
C ALA A 101 13.09 0.30 3.74
N ALA A 102 14.15 0.79 3.09
CA ALA A 102 15.10 1.72 3.72
C ALA A 102 14.47 3.07 4.13
N ARG A 103 13.33 3.46 3.55
CA ARG A 103 12.63 4.72 3.86
C ARG A 103 11.52 4.55 4.89
N VAL A 104 10.85 3.39 4.92
CA VAL A 104 9.66 3.17 5.77
C VAL A 104 9.82 2.04 6.79
N GLY A 105 10.99 1.41 6.83
CA GLY A 105 11.26 0.27 7.70
C GLY A 105 10.70 -1.05 7.17
N ASP A 106 10.28 -1.91 8.09
CA ASP A 106 9.79 -3.25 7.79
C ASP A 106 8.51 -3.22 6.96
N LEU A 107 8.55 -3.88 5.81
CA LEU A 107 7.39 -4.00 4.93
C LEU A 107 7.22 -5.41 4.37
N GLN A 108 5.97 -5.72 4.03
CA GLN A 108 5.58 -6.91 3.28
C GLN A 108 4.94 -6.46 1.98
N TYR A 109 5.31 -7.10 0.87
CA TYR A 109 4.70 -6.90 -0.44
C TYR A 109 4.02 -8.18 -0.90
N PHE A 110 2.84 -8.01 -1.48
CA PHE A 110 2.11 -9.06 -2.16
C PHE A 110 1.60 -8.54 -3.50
N GLY A 111 1.73 -9.35 -4.55
CA GLY A 111 1.19 -9.05 -5.88
C GLY A 111 0.71 -10.33 -6.58
N THR A 112 -0.48 -10.25 -7.18
CA THR A 112 -1.02 -11.31 -8.04
C THR A 112 -0.87 -10.89 -9.50
N ASP A 113 0.11 -11.48 -10.21
CA ASP A 113 0.08 -11.51 -11.68
C ASP A 113 -0.22 -12.93 -12.14
N ARG A 114 -0.93 -13.09 -13.26
CA ARG A 114 -1.65 -14.32 -13.66
C ARG A 114 -0.78 -15.53 -14.01
N ILE A 115 0.49 -15.52 -13.64
CA ILE A 115 1.47 -16.55 -13.94
C ILE A 115 2.34 -16.89 -12.71
N VAL A 116 2.49 -16.00 -11.72
CA VAL A 116 3.30 -16.23 -10.50
C VAL A 116 2.78 -15.39 -9.34
N ASP A 117 2.54 -16.02 -8.18
CA ASP A 117 2.32 -15.32 -6.92
C ASP A 117 3.66 -14.79 -6.39
N HIS A 118 3.79 -13.47 -6.25
CA HIS A 118 5.00 -12.86 -5.71
C HIS A 118 4.80 -12.48 -4.24
N HIS A 119 5.51 -13.17 -3.36
CA HIS A 119 5.63 -12.84 -1.95
C HIS A 119 7.04 -12.32 -1.67
N ALA A 120 7.16 -11.08 -1.19
CA ALA A 120 8.44 -10.53 -0.79
C ALA A 120 8.38 -10.02 0.65
N TRP A 121 9.39 -10.40 1.42
CA TRP A 121 9.61 -9.96 2.78
C TRP A 121 10.87 -9.10 2.78
N ALA A 122 10.73 -7.83 3.17
CA ALA A 122 11.87 -6.93 3.33
C ALA A 122 11.86 -6.43 4.77
N GLY A 123 12.77 -6.95 5.58
CA GLY A 123 13.07 -6.42 6.90
C GLY A 123 14.26 -5.48 6.81
N SER A 124 14.21 -4.34 7.50
CA SER A 124 15.42 -3.56 7.78
C SER A 124 15.89 -3.92 9.18
N THR A 125 16.76 -4.93 9.31
CA THR A 125 17.46 -5.12 10.56
C THR A 125 18.47 -3.97 10.70
N PRO A 126 18.43 -3.16 11.77
CA PRO A 126 19.51 -2.22 12.03
C PRO A 126 20.76 -3.06 12.32
N VAL A 127 21.82 -2.89 11.51
CA VAL A 127 23.14 -3.33 11.93
C VAL A 127 23.57 -2.42 13.08
N SER A 128 23.63 -2.99 14.29
CA SER A 128 24.20 -2.33 15.48
C SER A 128 25.71 -2.26 15.40
#